data_AF-A0A735B125-F1
#
_entry.id   AF-A0A735B125-F1
#
_cell.length_a   1.000
_cell.length_b   1.000
_cell.length_c   1.000
_cell.angle_alpha   90.00
_cell.angle_beta   90.00
_cell.angle_gamma   90.00
#
_symmetry.space_group_name_H-M   'P 1'
#
loop_
_entity.id
_entity.type
_entity.pdbx_description
1 polymer ?
#
loop_
_entity_poly.entity_id
_entity_poly.type
_entity_poly.pdbx_seq_one_letter_code
_entity_poly.pdbx_strand_id
1 'polypeptide(L)'
;HLCDFGIATFPNKQRITKEGEKLGSLHFHAPEMLMTSEQSSGESADIYSFAKTLWVLLSGHKYPIAGELRMDRSEALLSTYCQMKNIHYLDLAISECTRFNPSERPKMKSVRHHIEKVLAE
;
A
#
# COMPACT_ATOMS: atom_id res chain seq x y z
N HIS A 1 10.33 12.20 7.74
CA HIS A 1 9.07 12.19 8.50
C HIS A 1 7.94 11.77 7.57
N LEU A 2 7.20 10.70 7.90
CA LEU A 2 5.96 10.36 7.20
C LEU A 2 4.89 11.32 7.76
N CYS A 3 4.36 12.22 6.94
CA CYS A 3 3.34 13.19 7.34
C CYS A 3 2.18 13.11 6.35
N ASP A 4 1.08 12.46 6.77
CA ASP A 4 -0.32 12.76 6.44
C ASP A 4 -1.21 11.65 7.03
N PHE A 5 -1.39 11.65 8.36
CA PHE A 5 -2.40 10.79 9.03
C PHE A 5 -3.82 11.37 8.90
N GLY A 6 -4.09 12.15 7.85
CA GLY A 6 -5.26 13.03 7.71
C GLY A 6 -6.63 12.34 7.68
N ILE A 7 -6.69 11.02 7.80
CA ILE A 7 -7.92 10.21 7.93
C ILE A 7 -7.95 9.43 9.26
N ALA A 8 -7.11 9.79 10.25
CA ALA A 8 -7.42 9.46 11.64
C ALA A 8 -8.80 10.08 11.94
N THR A 9 -9.77 9.26 12.31
CA THR A 9 -11.18 9.61 12.41
C THR A 9 -11.39 10.86 13.28
N PHE A 10 -11.70 12.00 12.65
CA PHE A 10 -12.27 13.16 13.33
C PHE A 10 -13.69 13.35 12.81
N PRO A 11 -14.70 13.44 13.69
CA PRO A 11 -16.12 13.37 13.31
C PRO A 11 -16.64 14.56 12.48
N ASN A 12 -15.79 15.48 12.00
CA ASN A 12 -16.23 16.74 11.43
C ASN A 12 -15.37 17.28 10.26
N LYS A 13 -14.86 16.42 9.37
CA LYS A 13 -14.17 16.90 8.15
C LYS A 13 -15.13 17.04 6.96
N GLN A 14 -15.27 18.27 6.47
CA GLN A 14 -15.81 18.55 5.14
C GLN A 14 -14.90 17.97 4.05
N ARG A 15 -15.52 17.27 3.11
CA ARG A 15 -14.84 16.50 2.06
C ARG A 15 -14.54 17.42 0.86
N ILE A 16 -13.33 18.00 0.82
CA ILE A 16 -12.86 18.83 -0.30
C ILE A 16 -12.01 17.94 -1.23
N THR A 17 -12.60 17.29 -2.24
CA THR A 17 -11.84 16.46 -3.21
C THR A 17 -12.36 16.66 -4.63
N LYS A 18 -11.44 16.82 -5.61
CA LYS A 18 -11.77 16.97 -7.03
C LYS A 18 -12.09 15.59 -7.65
N GLU A 19 -12.99 15.53 -8.64
CA GLU A 19 -13.53 14.27 -9.18
C GLU A 19 -12.47 13.28 -9.70
N GLY A 20 -11.36 13.76 -10.28
CA GLY A 20 -10.24 12.91 -10.71
C GLY A 20 -9.34 12.38 -9.58
N GLU A 21 -9.28 13.08 -8.45
CA GLU A 21 -8.56 12.61 -7.25
C GLU A 21 -9.31 11.46 -6.58
N LYS A 22 -10.64 11.45 -6.69
CA LYS A 22 -11.49 10.40 -6.12
C LYS A 22 -11.14 9.02 -6.69
N LEU A 23 -11.02 8.91 -8.02
CA LEU A 23 -10.60 7.67 -8.68
C LEU A 23 -9.17 7.29 -8.32
N GLY A 24 -8.25 8.25 -8.34
CA GLY A 24 -6.86 8.04 -7.96
C GLY A 24 -6.69 7.49 -6.54
N SER A 25 -7.40 8.08 -5.58
CA SER A 25 -7.39 7.69 -4.17
C SER A 25 -7.97 6.29 -3.95
N LEU A 26 -9.00 5.89 -4.71
CA LEU A 26 -9.60 4.56 -4.61
C LEU A 26 -8.60 3.43 -4.91
N HIS A 27 -7.60 3.65 -5.78
CA HIS A 27 -6.58 2.64 -6.08
C HIS A 27 -5.64 2.35 -4.89
N PHE A 28 -5.58 3.23 -3.89
CA PHE A 28 -4.82 3.05 -2.65
C PHE A 28 -5.66 2.45 -1.52
N HIS A 29 -7.00 2.39 -1.67
CA HIS A 29 -7.88 1.87 -0.64
C HIS A 29 -7.84 0.35 -0.62
N ALA A 30 -7.78 -0.20 0.59
CA ALA A 30 -7.94 -1.63 0.80
C ALA A 30 -9.36 -2.09 0.41
N PRO A 31 -9.54 -3.29 -0.16
CA PRO A 31 -10.83 -3.76 -0.67
C PRO A 31 -11.96 -3.69 0.38
N GLU A 32 -11.65 -4.03 1.63
CA GLU A 32 -12.60 -4.02 2.75
C GLU A 32 -13.08 -2.61 3.12
N MET A 33 -12.28 -1.57 2.84
CA MET A 33 -12.67 -0.17 3.08
C MET A 33 -13.72 0.32 2.08
N LEU A 34 -13.87 -0.38 0.95
CA LEU A 34 -14.90 -0.09 -0.06
C LEU A 34 -16.21 -0.83 0.23
N MET A 35 -16.14 -1.89 1.04
CA MET A 35 -17.30 -2.65 1.49
C MET A 35 -17.86 -1.98 2.75
N THR A 36 -19.17 -1.72 2.78
CA THR A 36 -19.84 -1.09 3.93
C THR A 36 -19.85 -2.07 5.11
N SER A 37 -18.79 -2.10 5.90
CA SER A 37 -18.73 -2.91 7.12
C SER A 37 -18.00 -2.15 8.23
N GLU A 38 -18.65 -2.02 9.38
CA GLU A 38 -18.15 -1.29 10.56
C GLU A 38 -16.95 -1.97 11.25
N GLN A 39 -16.47 -3.10 10.73
CA GLN A 39 -15.41 -3.94 11.32
C GLN A 39 -14.14 -4.04 10.47
N SER A 40 -13.91 -3.11 9.55
CA SER A 40 -12.63 -3.02 8.84
C SER A 40 -11.50 -2.65 9.81
N SER A 41 -10.50 -3.53 9.97
CA SER A 41 -9.30 -3.27 10.76
C SER A 41 -8.51 -2.12 10.14
N GLY A 42 -8.60 -0.91 10.72
CA GLY A 42 -7.91 0.28 10.23
C GLY A 42 -6.39 0.05 10.03
N GLU A 43 -5.76 -0.68 10.97
CA GLU A 43 -4.34 -1.04 10.84
C GLU A 43 -4.04 -1.84 9.55
N SER A 44 -4.89 -2.80 9.20
CA SER A 44 -4.68 -3.63 8.02
C SER A 44 -4.90 -2.84 6.72
N ALA A 45 -5.82 -1.88 6.73
CA ALA A 45 -6.05 -0.96 5.62
C ALA A 45 -4.88 0.04 5.44
N ASP A 46 -4.30 0.52 6.55
CA ASP A 46 -3.10 1.36 6.53
C ASP A 46 -1.90 0.62 5.93
N ILE A 47 -1.73 -0.67 6.25
CA ILE A 47 -0.66 -1.51 5.68
C ILE A 47 -0.81 -1.67 4.16
N TYR A 48 -2.04 -1.89 3.70
CA TYR A 48 -2.35 -1.98 2.27
C TYR A 48 -2.01 -0.67 1.54
N SER A 49 -2.52 0.46 2.04
CA SER A 49 -2.33 1.78 1.43
C SER A 49 -0.86 2.23 1.49
N PHE A 50 -0.13 1.88 2.55
CA PHE A 50 1.31 2.09 2.66
C PHE A 50 2.07 1.36 1.54
N ALA A 51 1.78 0.07 1.33
CA ALA A 51 2.44 -0.71 0.28
C ALA A 51 2.12 -0.18 -1.12
N LYS A 52 0.87 0.23 -1.38
CA LYS A 52 0.47 0.88 -2.64
C LYS A 52 1.22 2.19 -2.88
N THR A 53 1.39 2.98 -1.84
CA THR A 53 2.15 4.24 -1.88
C THR A 53 3.62 4.00 -2.16
N LEU A 54 4.24 3.04 -1.47
CA LEU A 54 5.62 2.66 -1.67
C LEU A 54 5.87 2.17 -3.10
N TRP A 55 4.96 1.35 -3.63
CA TRP A 55 5.04 0.85 -5.00
C TRP A 55 4.98 1.99 -6.03
N VAL A 56 4.04 2.93 -5.88
CA VAL A 56 3.93 4.12 -6.75
C VAL A 56 5.20 4.95 -6.71
N LEU A 57 5.71 5.23 -5.50
CA LEU A 57 6.89 6.06 -5.29
C LEU A 57 8.12 5.49 -6.01
N LEU A 58 8.35 4.17 -5.89
CA LEU A 58 9.55 3.52 -6.41
C LEU A 58 9.42 3.07 -7.87
N SER A 59 8.20 2.78 -8.36
CA SER A 59 7.96 2.41 -9.76
C SER A 59 7.86 3.60 -10.71
N GLY A 60 7.65 4.82 -10.18
CA GLY A 60 7.42 6.04 -10.97
C GLY A 60 6.04 6.13 -11.63
N HIS A 61 5.13 5.20 -11.34
CA HIS A 61 3.76 5.24 -11.86
C HIS A 61 2.92 6.29 -11.14
N LYS A 62 1.96 6.89 -11.84
CA LYS A 62 1.03 7.85 -11.23
C LYS A 62 0.04 7.18 -10.25
N TYR A 63 -0.37 5.95 -10.53
CA TYR A 63 -1.33 5.18 -9.74
C TYR A 63 -0.86 3.74 -9.61
N PRO A 64 -1.19 3.06 -8.49
CA PRO A 64 -0.83 1.66 -8.33
C PRO A 64 -1.74 0.77 -9.18
N ILE A 65 -1.25 -0.41 -9.55
CA ILE A 65 -2.09 -1.44 -10.17
C ILE A 65 -3.22 -1.81 -9.21
N ALA A 66 -4.44 -1.98 -9.72
CA ALA A 66 -5.60 -2.33 -8.91
C ALA A 66 -5.48 -3.74 -8.30
N GLY A 67 -6.01 -3.93 -7.09
CA GLY A 67 -6.05 -5.24 -6.42
C GLY A 67 -4.70 -5.65 -5.82
N GLU A 68 -4.40 -6.94 -5.76
CA GLU A 68 -3.15 -7.45 -5.18
C GLU A 68 -1.96 -7.21 -6.12
N LEU A 69 -0.82 -6.80 -5.58
CA LEU A 69 0.45 -6.74 -6.30
C LEU A 69 1.15 -8.09 -6.19
N ARG A 70 0.79 -9.03 -7.06
CA ARG A 70 1.20 -10.44 -6.93
C ARG A 70 2.61 -10.69 -7.46
N MET A 71 3.33 -11.60 -6.80
CA MET A 71 4.68 -12.01 -7.18
C MET A 71 4.80 -12.67 -8.57
N ASP A 72 3.71 -13.26 -9.08
CA ASP A 72 3.68 -13.94 -10.38
C ASP A 72 3.38 -13.00 -11.56
N ARG A 73 3.28 -11.70 -11.31
CA ARG A 73 3.01 -10.67 -12.33
C ARG A 73 4.16 -9.68 -12.38
N SER A 74 4.95 -9.73 -13.45
CA SER A 74 6.12 -8.86 -13.63
C SER A 74 5.78 -7.37 -13.49
N GLU A 75 4.61 -6.95 -13.97
CA GLU A 75 4.15 -5.56 -13.88
C GLU A 75 3.87 -5.12 -12.43
N ALA A 76 3.66 -6.06 -11.50
CA ALA A 76 3.46 -5.76 -10.09
C ALA A 76 4.76 -5.69 -9.28
N LEU A 77 5.88 -6.19 -9.83
CA LEU A 77 7.17 -6.21 -9.14
C LEU A 77 7.88 -4.85 -9.27
N LEU A 78 8.39 -4.32 -8.17
CA LEU A 78 9.27 -3.15 -8.18
C LEU A 78 10.59 -3.43 -8.88
N SER A 79 11.10 -4.66 -8.80
CA SER A 79 12.32 -5.07 -9.50
C SER A 79 12.26 -4.88 -11.03
N THR A 80 11.07 -4.78 -11.61
CA THR A 80 10.85 -4.45 -13.03
C THR A 80 11.18 -2.98 -13.34
N TYR A 81 11.04 -2.08 -12.37
CA TYR A 81 11.13 -0.63 -12.57
C TYR A 81 12.31 0.02 -11.86
N CYS A 82 12.80 -0.60 -10.79
CA CYS A 82 13.83 -0.05 -9.92
C CYS A 82 14.92 -1.08 -9.67
N GLN A 83 16.18 -0.70 -9.93
CA GLN A 83 17.34 -1.52 -9.64
C GLN A 83 17.93 -1.10 -8.29
N MET A 84 17.64 -1.89 -7.25
CA MET A 84 18.23 -1.76 -5.92
C MET A 84 18.76 -3.11 -5.47
N LYS A 85 19.83 -3.10 -4.68
CA LYS A 85 20.30 -4.32 -4.01
C LYS A 85 19.15 -4.87 -3.15
N ASN A 86 18.98 -6.19 -3.18
CA ASN A 86 17.98 -6.88 -2.35
C ASN A 86 16.51 -6.44 -2.58
N ILE A 87 16.18 -5.82 -3.73
CA ILE A 87 14.83 -5.30 -4.05
C ILE A 87 13.71 -6.36 -3.93
N HIS A 88 14.01 -7.64 -4.14
CA HIS A 88 13.06 -8.75 -4.01
C HIS A 88 12.39 -8.84 -2.62
N TYR A 89 13.02 -8.31 -1.56
CA TYR A 89 12.35 -8.21 -0.25
C TYR A 89 11.23 -7.16 -0.25
N LEU A 90 11.34 -6.08 -1.04
CA LEU A 90 10.22 -5.15 -1.24
C LEU A 90 9.13 -5.78 -2.08
N ASP A 91 9.48 -6.53 -3.14
CA ASP A 91 8.49 -7.26 -3.94
C ASP A 91 7.65 -8.19 -3.05
N LEU A 92 8.31 -8.98 -2.21
CA LEU A 92 7.65 -9.87 -1.25
C LEU A 92 6.76 -9.10 -0.26
N ALA A 93 7.33 -8.07 0.39
CA ALA A 93 6.60 -7.30 1.39
C ALA A 93 5.37 -6.61 0.79
N ILE A 94 5.49 -6.04 -0.40
CA ILE A 94 4.38 -5.39 -1.10
C ILE A 94 3.30 -6.41 -1.47
N SER A 95 3.68 -7.60 -1.93
CA SER A 95 2.71 -8.66 -2.23
C SER A 95 1.94 -9.11 -1.00
N GLU A 96 2.62 -9.32 0.13
CA GLU A 96 1.98 -9.68 1.40
C GLU A 96 1.09 -8.56 1.96
N CYS A 97 1.54 -7.30 1.88
CA CYS A 97 0.74 -6.16 2.35
C CYS A 97 -0.51 -5.91 1.51
N THR A 98 -0.50 -6.31 0.23
CA THR A 98 -1.61 -6.07 -0.69
C THR A 98 -2.57 -7.25 -0.83
N ARG A 99 -2.47 -8.28 0.03
CA ARG A 99 -3.41 -9.40 0.07
C ARG A 99 -4.85 -8.92 0.22
N PHE A 100 -5.76 -9.59 -0.48
CA PHE A 100 -7.18 -9.26 -0.43
C PHE A 100 -7.74 -9.37 1.00
N ASN A 101 -7.49 -10.50 1.68
CA ASN A 101 -7.98 -10.69 3.04
C ASN A 101 -7.11 -9.91 4.04
N PRO A 102 -7.69 -9.03 4.88
CA PRO A 102 -6.91 -8.21 5.82
C PRO A 102 -6.08 -9.02 6.82
N SER A 103 -6.58 -10.18 7.24
CA SER A 103 -5.90 -11.06 8.21
C SER A 103 -4.64 -11.72 7.67
N GLU A 104 -4.46 -11.78 6.35
CA GLU A 104 -3.26 -12.33 5.71
C GLU A 104 -2.14 -11.30 5.58
N ARG A 105 -2.44 -10.02 5.84
CA ARG A 105 -1.45 -8.94 5.75
C ARG A 105 -0.53 -8.99 6.97
N PRO A 106 0.78 -8.74 6.78
CA PRO A 106 1.73 -8.74 7.87
C PRO A 106 1.50 -7.54 8.77
N LYS A 107 2.10 -7.55 9.97
CA LYS A 107 2.18 -6.35 10.81
C LYS A 107 3.27 -5.41 10.30
N MET A 108 3.15 -4.11 10.58
CA MET A 108 4.12 -3.11 10.15
C MET A 108 5.55 -3.38 10.65
N LYS A 109 5.70 -4.09 11.77
CA LYS A 109 7.02 -4.55 12.26
C LYS A 109 7.72 -5.49 11.27
N SER A 110 6.99 -6.41 10.64
CA SER A 110 7.54 -7.30 9.62
C SER A 110 7.89 -6.52 8.35
N VAL A 111 7.03 -5.60 7.94
CA VAL A 111 7.27 -4.70 6.78
C VAL A 111 8.58 -3.93 6.97
N ARG A 112 8.80 -3.35 8.16
CA ARG A 112 10.06 -2.69 8.51
C ARG A 112 11.27 -3.60 8.32
N HIS A 113 11.20 -4.85 8.78
CA HIS A 113 12.30 -5.80 8.65
C HIS A 113 12.65 -6.09 7.18
N HIS A 114 11.66 -6.14 6.27
CA HIS A 114 11.92 -6.26 4.84
C HIS A 114 12.63 -5.03 4.27
N ILE A 115 12.20 -3.83 4.66
CA ILE A 115 12.82 -2.57 4.23
C ILE A 115 14.27 -2.49 4.73
N GLU A 116 14.54 -2.87 5.98
CA GLU A 116 15.90 -2.90 6.54
C GLU A 116 16.84 -3.82 5.74
N LYS A 117 16.37 -4.98 5.25
CA LYS A 117 17.18 -5.87 4.40
C LYS A 117 17.55 -5.27 3.05
N VAL A 118 16.73 -4.35 2.54
CA VAL A 118 16.97 -3.64 1.27
C VAL A 118 17.99 -2.52 1.48
N LEU A 119 17.97 -1.90 2.66
CA LEU A 119 18.89 -0.84 3.05
C LEU A 119 20.24 -1.34 3.61
N ALA A 120 20.31 -2.61 4.02
CA ALA A 120 21.54 -3.22 4.51
C ALA A 120 22.57 -3.34 3.38
N GLU A 121 23.71 -2.67 3.57
CA GLU A 121 24.87 -2.65 2.66
C GLU A 121 25.52 -4.03 2.48
#